data_AF-A0A4R1KCP5-F1
#
_entry.id   AF-A0A4R1KCP5-F1
#
_cell.length_a   1.000
_cell.length_b   1.000
_cell.length_c   1.000
_cell.angle_alpha   90.00
_cell.angle_beta   90.00
_cell.angle_gamma   90.00
#
_symmetry.space_group_name_H-M   'P 1'
#
loop_
_entity.id
_entity.type
_entity.pdbx_description
1 polymer ?
#
loop_
_entity_poly.entity_id
_entity_poly.type
_entity_poly.pdbx_seq_one_letter_code
_entity_poly.pdbx_strand_id
1 'polypeptide(L)'
;MLKGYIVFTVMLSILLISELVLINSYNCDSEFPWIALSAFIASFVPLYGSLAYFKKAIRDTSKMKKDAELFKELVEVLPPEKTISFFKHTDFHESVLRSELDGLRQFRACWSSVDKEFFDKKIETGKKKIYSAIDTFMAKYSTYTAPIGDGDFASVFPDSIHNVILSETRVNSLREQADELNSLADNLANQYEVFVRESRNKLII
;
A
#
# COMPACT_ATOMS: atom_id res chain seq x y z
N MET A 1 4.65 -20.26 11.70
CA MET A 1 4.95 -19.99 13.12
C MET A 1 5.21 -21.28 13.92
N LEU A 2 4.35 -22.30 13.84
CA LEU A 2 4.44 -23.53 14.66
C LEU A 2 5.80 -24.27 14.58
N LYS A 3 6.38 -24.42 13.37
CA LYS A 3 7.66 -25.13 13.17
C LYS A 3 8.85 -24.44 13.86
N GLY A 4 8.90 -23.11 13.87
CA GLY A 4 9.99 -22.37 14.54
C GLY A 4 9.91 -22.48 16.05
N TYR A 5 8.69 -22.48 16.60
CA TYR A 5 8.45 -22.60 18.03
C TYR A 5 8.89 -23.97 18.57
N ILE A 6 8.53 -25.04 17.85
CA ILE A 6 8.93 -26.41 18.18
C ILE A 6 10.46 -26.56 18.22
N VAL A 7 11.15 -26.03 17.20
CA VAL A 7 12.63 -26.09 17.14
C VAL A 7 13.27 -25.33 18.30
N PHE A 8 12.75 -24.15 18.64
CA PHE A 8 13.26 -23.37 19.78
C PHE A 8 13.04 -24.08 21.11
N THR A 9 11.85 -24.62 21.35
CA THR A 9 11.57 -25.38 22.58
C THR A 9 12.42 -26.63 22.71
N VAL A 10 12.62 -27.38 21.63
CA VAL A 10 13.47 -28.60 21.65
C VAL A 10 14.92 -28.23 21.94
N MET A 11 15.44 -27.16 21.34
CA MET A 11 16.81 -26.69 21.59
C MET A 11 17.00 -26.20 23.03
N LEU A 12 16.02 -25.47 23.58
CA LEU A 12 16.05 -25.02 24.97
C LEU A 12 16.04 -26.20 25.95
N SER A 13 15.24 -27.23 25.67
CA SER A 13 15.20 -28.46 26.48
C SER A 13 16.53 -29.21 26.44
N ILE A 14 17.18 -29.33 25.27
CA ILE A 14 18.51 -29.95 25.16
C ILE A 14 19.55 -29.18 25.97
N LEU A 15 19.49 -27.84 25.92
CA LEU A 15 20.40 -26.97 26.66
C LEU A 15 20.25 -27.17 28.18
N LEU A 16 19.02 -27.15 28.69
CA LEU A 16 18.72 -27.40 30.10
C LEU A 16 19.13 -28.80 30.57
N ILE A 17 18.89 -29.84 29.74
CA ILE A 17 19.29 -31.22 30.05
C ILE A 17 20.82 -31.34 30.10
N SER A 18 21.54 -30.72 29.15
CA SER A 18 23.01 -30.75 29.14
C SER A 18 23.63 -30.01 30.33
N GLU A 19 23.02 -28.92 30.79
CA GLU A 19 23.44 -28.20 32.00
C GLU A 19 23.25 -29.06 33.27
N LEU A 20 22.10 -29.74 33.39
CA LEU A 20 21.84 -30.71 34.47
C LEU A 20 22.86 -31.85 34.51
N VAL A 21 23.25 -32.38 33.35
CA VAL A 21 24.27 -33.43 33.24
C VAL A 21 25.65 -32.91 33.64
N LEU A 22 26.02 -31.70 33.23
CA LEU A 22 27.29 -31.06 33.62
C LEU A 22 27.36 -30.84 35.13
N ILE A 23 26.31 -30.30 35.75
CA ILE A 23 26.22 -30.09 37.20
C ILE A 23 26.37 -31.44 37.94
N ASN A 24 25.70 -32.49 37.48
CA ASN A 24 25.77 -33.79 38.13
C ASN A 24 27.15 -34.47 37.97
N SER A 25 27.79 -34.30 36.81
CA SER A 25 29.13 -34.85 36.54
C SER A 25 30.24 -34.18 37.36
N TYR A 26 30.07 -32.90 37.72
CA TYR A 26 31.05 -32.16 38.51
C TYR A 26 31.14 -32.64 39.97
N ASN A 27 30.09 -33.30 40.48
CA ASN A 27 30.02 -33.80 41.86
C ASN A 27 30.60 -35.21 42.04
N CYS A 28 30.96 -35.90 40.96
CA CYS A 28 31.65 -37.20 41.00
C CYS A 28 33.06 -37.01 40.45
N ASP A 29 34.09 -37.59 41.08
CA ASP A 29 35.52 -37.60 40.66
C ASP A 29 35.76 -38.34 39.33
N SER A 30 34.99 -38.03 38.30
CA SER A 30 35.04 -38.61 36.96
C SER A 30 35.77 -37.70 35.99
N GLU A 31 36.42 -38.29 34.98
CA GLU A 31 37.10 -37.56 33.91
C GLU A 31 36.16 -36.52 33.26
N PHE A 32 36.70 -35.33 33.00
CA PHE A 32 35.94 -34.17 32.51
C PHE A 32 35.12 -34.53 31.26
N PRO A 33 33.79 -34.29 31.23
CA PRO A 33 32.90 -34.83 30.21
C PRO A 33 32.91 -33.96 28.94
N TRP A 34 33.98 -34.05 28.15
CA TRP A 34 34.16 -33.30 26.90
C TRP A 34 33.01 -33.48 25.89
N ILE A 35 32.32 -34.62 25.91
CA ILE A 35 31.14 -34.89 25.08
C ILE A 35 29.96 -34.00 25.49
N ALA A 36 29.73 -33.78 26.79
CA ALA A 36 28.66 -32.91 27.27
C ALA A 36 28.93 -31.44 26.93
N LEU A 37 30.18 -30.99 27.08
CA LEU A 37 30.58 -29.61 26.73
C LEU A 37 30.46 -29.35 25.22
N SER A 38 30.91 -30.30 24.38
CA SER A 38 30.79 -30.16 22.92
C SER A 38 29.34 -30.19 22.44
N ALA A 39 28.48 -31.03 23.04
CA ALA A 39 27.04 -31.03 22.79
C ALA A 39 26.37 -29.71 23.22
N PHE A 40 26.75 -29.17 24.37
CA PHE A 40 26.28 -27.87 24.86
C PHE A 40 26.64 -26.75 23.89
N ILE A 41 27.92 -26.63 23.48
CA ILE A 41 28.38 -25.61 22.52
C ILE A 41 27.69 -25.80 21.16
N ALA A 42 27.59 -27.04 20.67
CA ALA A 42 26.93 -27.34 19.39
C ALA A 42 25.45 -26.95 19.38
N SER A 43 24.77 -26.95 20.53
CA SER A 43 23.36 -26.53 20.65
C SER A 43 23.14 -25.02 20.48
N PHE A 44 24.16 -24.18 20.72
CA PHE A 44 24.03 -22.72 20.53
C PHE A 44 23.92 -22.32 19.07
N VAL A 45 24.59 -23.03 18.14
CA VAL A 45 24.58 -22.71 16.71
C VAL A 45 23.16 -22.67 16.12
N PRO A 46 22.32 -23.73 16.25
CA PRO A 46 20.94 -23.70 15.81
C PRO A 46 20.06 -22.73 16.64
N LEU A 47 20.37 -22.50 17.91
CA LEU A 47 19.64 -21.55 18.75
C LEU A 47 19.81 -20.10 18.27
N TYR A 48 21.04 -19.68 17.94
CA TYR A 48 21.31 -18.38 17.31
C TYR A 48 20.63 -18.24 15.94
N GLY A 49 20.66 -19.29 15.11
CA GLY A 49 19.95 -19.31 13.83
C GLY A 49 18.44 -19.16 14.00
N SER A 50 17.85 -19.84 15.00
CA SER A 50 16.43 -19.74 15.32
C SER A 50 16.04 -18.33 15.80
N LEU A 51 16.86 -17.70 16.64
CA LEU A 51 16.62 -16.33 17.13
C LEU A 51 16.67 -15.30 15.99
N ALA A 52 17.63 -15.43 15.07
CA ALA A 52 17.70 -14.58 13.89
C ALA A 52 16.46 -14.76 13.00
N TYR A 53 16.01 -16.00 12.80
CA TYR A 53 14.79 -16.31 12.07
C TYR A 53 13.55 -15.72 12.75
N PHE A 54 13.42 -15.85 14.07
CA PHE A 54 12.31 -15.27 14.84
C PHE A 54 12.30 -13.75 14.75
N LYS A 55 13.44 -13.09 14.93
CA LYS A 55 13.54 -11.63 14.77
C LYS A 55 13.12 -11.19 13.38
N LYS A 56 13.49 -11.94 12.34
CA LYS A 56 13.05 -11.68 10.96
C LYS A 56 11.54 -11.85 10.82
N ALA A 57 10.98 -12.96 11.31
CA ALA A 57 9.54 -13.22 11.23
C ALA A 57 8.70 -12.16 11.97
N ILE A 58 9.14 -11.71 13.15
CA ILE A 58 8.49 -10.63 13.91
C ILE A 58 8.55 -9.32 13.13
N ARG A 59 9.72 -8.98 12.56
CA ARG A 59 9.90 -7.78 11.74
C ARG A 59 9.00 -7.80 10.51
N ASP A 60 8.93 -8.92 9.81
CA ASP A 60 8.11 -9.07 8.61
C ASP A 60 6.61 -8.97 8.96
N THR A 61 6.20 -9.54 10.09
CA THR A 61 4.82 -9.39 10.62
C THR A 61 4.50 -7.93 10.96
N SER A 62 5.42 -7.22 11.58
CA SER A 62 5.24 -5.79 11.91
C SER A 62 5.12 -4.92 10.68
N LYS A 63 5.90 -5.19 9.62
CA LYS A 63 5.81 -4.49 8.34
C LYS A 63 4.46 -4.72 7.68
N MET A 64 4.00 -5.97 7.63
CA MET A 64 2.71 -6.32 7.05
C MET A 64 1.54 -5.65 7.78
N LYS A 65 1.59 -5.55 9.12
CA LYS A 65 0.60 -4.81 9.90
C LYS A 65 0.57 -3.32 9.55
N LYS A 66 1.73 -2.68 9.45
CA LYS A 66 1.82 -1.27 9.04
C LYS A 66 1.31 -1.07 7.60
N ASP A 67 1.65 -1.96 6.67
CA ASP A 67 1.11 -1.90 5.30
C ASP A 67 -0.42 -2.08 5.28
N ALA A 68 -0.98 -2.94 6.14
CA ALA A 68 -2.43 -3.11 6.27
C ALA A 68 -3.13 -1.86 6.84
N GLU A 69 -2.53 -1.22 7.84
CA GLU A 69 -3.01 0.05 8.41
C GLU A 69 -2.99 1.17 7.38
N LEU A 70 -1.88 1.32 6.65
CA LEU A 70 -1.76 2.28 5.56
C LEU A 70 -2.80 2.00 4.46
N PHE A 71 -2.97 0.74 4.06
CA PHE A 71 -3.97 0.41 3.04
C PHE A 71 -5.39 0.76 3.50
N LYS A 72 -5.72 0.53 4.76
CA LYS A 72 -7.02 0.91 5.33
C LYS A 72 -7.22 2.42 5.29
N GLU A 73 -6.23 3.20 5.72
CA GLU A 73 -6.28 4.67 5.67
C GLU A 73 -6.43 5.18 4.22
N LEU A 74 -5.75 4.54 3.26
CA LEU A 74 -5.87 4.88 1.85
C LEU A 74 -7.31 4.69 1.35
N VAL A 75 -7.90 3.54 1.68
CA VAL A 75 -9.28 3.19 1.30
C VAL A 75 -10.31 4.11 1.98
N GLU A 76 -10.00 4.65 3.15
CA GLU A 76 -10.84 5.66 3.81
C GLU A 76 -10.81 7.00 3.05
N VAL A 77 -9.62 7.45 2.60
CA VAL A 77 -9.47 8.70 1.81
C VAL A 77 -10.01 8.55 0.39
N LEU A 78 -9.79 7.40 -0.23
CA LEU A 78 -10.26 7.05 -1.57
C LEU A 78 -11.11 5.78 -1.49
N PRO A 79 -12.41 5.86 -1.18
CA PRO A 79 -13.26 4.69 -1.16
C PRO A 79 -13.33 4.05 -2.56
N PRO A 80 -12.99 2.75 -2.73
CA PRO A 80 -12.99 2.09 -4.04
C PRO A 80 -14.33 2.17 -4.77
N GLU A 81 -15.42 1.90 -4.06
CA GLU A 81 -16.76 1.93 -4.66
C GLU A 81 -17.09 3.32 -5.18
N LYS A 82 -16.89 4.36 -4.36
CA LYS A 82 -17.15 5.75 -4.76
C LYS A 82 -16.23 6.21 -5.89
N THR A 83 -14.92 6.00 -5.74
CA THR A 83 -13.90 6.52 -6.67
C THR A 83 -14.01 5.85 -8.03
N ILE A 84 -14.11 4.51 -8.07
CA ILE A 84 -14.21 3.75 -9.32
C ILE A 84 -15.55 4.05 -10.00
N SER A 85 -16.66 4.05 -9.24
CA SER A 85 -17.98 4.36 -9.78
C SER A 85 -18.03 5.77 -10.37
N PHE A 86 -17.45 6.75 -9.68
CA PHE A 86 -17.37 8.12 -10.18
C PHE A 86 -16.68 8.17 -11.54
N PHE A 87 -15.46 7.66 -11.66
CA PHE A 87 -14.72 7.75 -12.92
C PHE A 87 -15.31 6.92 -14.06
N LYS A 88 -15.92 5.76 -13.77
CA LYS A 88 -16.54 4.93 -14.82
C LYS A 88 -17.86 5.48 -15.35
N HIS A 89 -18.52 6.36 -14.61
CA HIS A 89 -19.84 6.89 -14.96
C HIS A 89 -19.87 8.39 -15.19
N THR A 90 -18.75 9.09 -15.01
CA THR A 90 -18.65 10.52 -15.27
C THR A 90 -18.24 10.74 -16.72
N ASP A 91 -19.04 11.52 -17.44
CA ASP A 91 -18.65 12.07 -18.74
C ASP A 91 -18.24 13.54 -18.56
N PHE A 92 -16.97 13.86 -18.85
CA PHE A 92 -16.44 15.22 -18.74
C PHE A 92 -16.90 16.17 -19.86
N HIS A 93 -17.76 15.70 -20.78
CA HIS A 93 -18.56 16.60 -21.62
C HIS A 93 -19.63 17.34 -20.82
N GLU A 94 -20.05 16.78 -19.68
CA GLU A 94 -20.99 17.41 -18.77
C GLU A 94 -20.26 18.12 -17.61
N SER A 95 -21.02 18.90 -16.85
CA SER A 95 -20.52 19.54 -15.65
C SER A 95 -20.35 18.52 -14.52
N VAL A 96 -19.24 18.62 -13.80
CA VAL A 96 -18.89 17.74 -12.70
C VAL A 96 -18.85 18.52 -11.39
N LEU A 97 -19.42 17.94 -10.33
CA LEU A 97 -19.38 18.53 -9.00
C LEU A 97 -17.95 18.46 -8.43
N ARG A 98 -17.39 19.59 -8.04
CA ARG A 98 -15.98 19.68 -7.60
C ARG A 98 -15.71 18.88 -6.32
N SER A 99 -16.71 18.72 -5.45
CA SER A 99 -16.60 17.95 -4.22
C SER A 99 -16.42 16.44 -4.46
N GLU A 100 -16.81 15.93 -5.63
CA GLU A 100 -16.52 14.53 -5.99
C GLU A 100 -15.02 14.27 -6.13
N LEU A 101 -14.22 15.32 -6.37
CA LEU A 101 -12.77 15.25 -6.48
C LEU A 101 -12.04 15.54 -5.15
N ASP A 102 -12.74 15.76 -4.04
CA ASP A 102 -12.12 16.07 -2.74
C ASP A 102 -11.18 14.95 -2.27
N GLY A 103 -11.60 13.68 -2.44
CA GLY A 103 -10.77 12.53 -2.07
C GLY A 103 -9.45 12.49 -2.84
N LEU A 104 -9.46 12.83 -4.14
CA LEU A 104 -8.24 12.90 -4.95
C LEU A 104 -7.32 14.03 -4.50
N ARG A 105 -7.90 15.20 -4.16
CA ARG A 105 -7.16 16.35 -3.65
C ARG A 105 -6.50 16.02 -2.32
N GLN A 106 -7.25 15.41 -1.40
CA GLN A 106 -6.73 14.95 -0.11
C GLN A 106 -5.63 13.90 -0.29
N PHE A 107 -5.84 12.93 -1.18
CA PHE A 107 -4.85 11.92 -1.48
C PHE A 107 -3.55 12.55 -2.00
N ARG A 108 -3.64 13.39 -3.04
CA ARG A 108 -2.48 14.09 -3.63
C ARG A 108 -1.71 14.91 -2.60
N ALA A 109 -2.42 15.59 -1.69
CA ALA A 109 -1.80 16.44 -0.68
C ALA A 109 -1.07 15.64 0.41
N CYS A 110 -1.63 14.50 0.84
CA CYS A 110 -1.18 13.81 2.05
C CYS A 110 -0.36 12.53 1.79
N TRP A 111 -0.40 11.95 0.58
CA TRP A 111 0.17 10.61 0.32
C TRP A 111 1.54 10.59 -0.36
N SER A 112 2.18 11.75 -0.52
CA SER A 112 3.54 11.89 -1.05
C SER A 112 4.65 11.79 0.00
N SER A 113 4.29 11.63 1.28
CA SER A 113 5.22 11.63 2.41
C SER A 113 5.82 10.26 2.72
N VAL A 114 6.99 10.27 3.38
CA VAL A 114 7.78 9.07 3.70
C VAL A 114 7.07 8.14 4.70
N ASP A 115 6.23 8.68 5.57
CA ASP A 115 5.43 7.90 6.52
C ASP A 115 4.32 7.07 5.84
N LYS A 116 3.93 7.45 4.62
CA LYS A 116 2.93 6.78 3.76
C LYS A 116 3.55 5.87 2.68
N GLU A 117 4.78 5.39 2.92
CA GLU A 117 5.41 4.37 2.07
C GLU A 117 5.10 2.96 2.56
N PHE A 118 4.66 2.11 1.63
CA PHE A 118 4.49 0.69 1.89
C PHE A 118 5.84 -0.03 1.90
N PHE A 119 6.02 -0.99 2.81
CA PHE A 119 7.22 -1.85 2.83
C PHE A 119 7.19 -2.88 1.70
N ASP A 120 6.01 -3.38 1.33
CA ASP A 120 5.86 -4.23 0.16
C ASP A 120 6.07 -3.42 -1.13
N LYS A 121 7.16 -3.74 -1.84
CA LYS A 121 7.54 -3.03 -3.07
C LYS A 121 6.46 -3.06 -4.15
N LYS A 122 5.65 -4.13 -4.22
CA LYS A 122 4.60 -4.24 -5.24
C LYS A 122 3.46 -3.28 -4.93
N ILE A 123 3.03 -3.24 -3.67
CA ILE A 123 2.00 -2.31 -3.19
C ILE A 123 2.49 -0.87 -3.35
N GLU A 124 3.73 -0.56 -2.94
CA GLU A 124 4.29 0.79 -3.09
C GLU A 124 4.38 1.22 -4.57
N THR A 125 4.78 0.31 -5.45
CA THR A 125 4.80 0.59 -6.90
C THR A 125 3.39 0.87 -7.42
N GLY A 126 2.39 0.11 -6.97
CA GLY A 126 0.98 0.34 -7.30
C GLY A 126 0.49 1.71 -6.80
N LYS A 127 0.78 2.06 -5.55
CA LYS A 127 0.47 3.39 -4.98
C LYS A 127 1.08 4.50 -5.83
N LYS A 128 2.36 4.39 -6.19
CA LYS A 128 3.05 5.39 -7.03
C LYS A 128 2.42 5.55 -8.41
N LYS A 129 1.97 4.45 -9.04
CA LYS A 129 1.26 4.51 -10.32
C LYS A 129 -0.05 5.28 -10.20
N ILE A 130 -0.87 4.96 -9.19
CA ILE A 130 -2.11 5.70 -8.93
C ILE A 130 -1.83 7.17 -8.65
N TYR A 131 -0.85 7.46 -7.80
CA TYR A 131 -0.47 8.84 -7.49
C TYR A 131 -0.11 9.61 -8.76
N SER A 132 0.70 9.04 -9.64
CA SER A 132 1.06 9.66 -10.92
C SER A 132 -0.15 9.84 -11.84
N ALA A 133 -1.08 8.88 -11.87
CA ALA A 133 -2.30 8.97 -12.66
C ALA A 133 -3.25 10.07 -12.13
N ILE A 134 -3.43 10.14 -10.81
CA ILE A 134 -4.20 11.20 -10.14
C ILE A 134 -3.57 12.56 -10.40
N ASP A 135 -2.24 12.69 -10.25
CA ASP A 135 -1.53 13.95 -10.46
C ASP A 135 -1.71 14.46 -11.90
N THR A 136 -1.57 13.56 -12.88
CA THR A 136 -1.78 13.86 -14.31
C THR A 136 -3.22 14.27 -14.59
N PHE A 137 -4.18 13.47 -14.11
CA PHE A 137 -5.61 13.76 -14.25
C PHE A 137 -5.96 15.13 -13.64
N MET A 138 -5.54 15.39 -12.40
CA MET A 138 -5.85 16.64 -11.69
C MET A 138 -5.21 17.85 -12.35
N ALA A 139 -3.99 17.73 -12.89
CA ALA A 139 -3.35 18.80 -13.65
C ALA A 139 -4.15 19.15 -14.91
N LYS A 140 -4.56 18.14 -15.68
CA LYS A 140 -5.38 18.32 -16.89
C LYS A 140 -6.76 18.87 -16.56
N TYR A 141 -7.43 18.31 -15.55
CA TYR A 141 -8.71 18.80 -15.05
C TYR A 141 -8.65 20.28 -14.68
N SER A 142 -7.63 20.70 -13.94
CA SER A 142 -7.45 22.11 -13.57
C SER A 142 -7.15 23.03 -14.74
N THR A 143 -6.62 22.50 -15.85
CA THR A 143 -6.29 23.27 -17.05
C THR A 143 -7.49 23.39 -17.98
N TYR A 144 -8.28 22.32 -18.10
CA TYR A 144 -9.36 22.22 -19.09
C TYR A 144 -10.72 22.65 -18.55
N THR A 145 -10.93 22.58 -17.24
CA THR A 145 -12.22 22.92 -16.64
C THR A 145 -12.21 24.32 -16.05
N ALA A 146 -13.38 24.97 -16.11
CA ALA A 146 -13.65 26.22 -15.45
C ALA A 146 -14.87 26.06 -14.52
N PRO A 147 -14.93 26.82 -13.41
CA PRO A 147 -16.12 26.84 -12.58
C PRO A 147 -17.32 27.38 -13.36
N ILE A 148 -18.50 26.80 -13.14
CA ILE A 148 -19.77 27.23 -13.73
C ILE A 148 -20.84 27.44 -12.64
N GLY A 149 -21.87 28.22 -12.94
CA GLY A 149 -22.92 28.61 -11.99
C GLY A 149 -22.35 29.31 -10.76
N ASP A 150 -22.74 28.81 -9.58
CA ASP A 150 -22.28 29.33 -8.28
C ASP A 150 -20.86 28.84 -7.89
N GLY A 151 -20.20 28.08 -8.76
CA GLY A 151 -18.79 27.67 -8.61
C GLY A 151 -18.56 26.28 -7.99
N ASP A 152 -19.64 25.58 -7.62
CA ASP A 152 -19.60 24.20 -7.11
C ASP A 152 -19.39 23.16 -8.22
N PHE A 153 -19.81 23.49 -9.44
CA PHE A 153 -19.61 22.68 -10.63
C PHE A 153 -18.42 23.21 -11.44
N ALA A 154 -17.76 22.31 -12.15
CA ALA A 154 -16.77 22.64 -13.15
C ALA A 154 -17.07 21.91 -14.45
N SER A 155 -16.82 22.58 -15.58
CA SER A 155 -17.09 22.05 -16.91
C SER A 155 -15.95 22.45 -17.86
N VAL A 156 -15.70 21.59 -18.85
CA VAL A 156 -14.85 21.94 -20.01
C VAL A 156 -15.54 23.00 -20.88
N PHE A 157 -16.87 23.07 -20.82
CA PHE A 157 -17.71 24.04 -21.50
C PHE A 157 -18.18 25.12 -20.50
N PRO A 158 -17.48 26.27 -20.38
CA PRO A 158 -17.84 27.30 -19.42
C PRO A 158 -19.14 28.04 -19.77
N ASP A 159 -19.82 28.63 -18.79
CA ASP A 159 -21.05 29.41 -19.03
C ASP A 159 -20.83 30.59 -20.00
N SER A 160 -19.62 31.12 -20.04
CA SER A 160 -19.25 32.24 -20.92
C SER A 160 -19.39 31.91 -22.41
N ILE A 161 -19.46 30.64 -22.80
CA ILE A 161 -19.60 30.22 -24.20
C ILE A 161 -21.02 29.83 -24.60
N HIS A 162 -21.97 29.72 -23.65
CA HIS A 162 -23.34 29.24 -23.91
C HIS A 162 -24.15 30.11 -24.88
N ASN A 163 -23.75 31.39 -25.08
CA ASN A 163 -24.41 32.33 -25.98
C ASN A 163 -23.45 32.92 -27.04
N VAL A 164 -22.29 32.30 -27.25
CA VAL A 164 -21.27 32.76 -28.21
C VAL A 164 -21.21 31.79 -29.38
N ILE A 165 -21.24 32.32 -30.61
CA ILE A 165 -20.97 31.52 -31.81
C ILE A 165 -19.48 31.19 -31.81
N LEU A 166 -19.14 29.99 -31.36
CA LEU A 166 -17.78 29.47 -31.41
C LEU A 166 -17.45 29.01 -32.83
N SER A 167 -16.18 29.17 -33.22
CA SER A 167 -15.67 28.50 -34.41
C SER A 167 -15.69 26.98 -34.22
N GLU A 168 -15.88 26.23 -35.31
CA GLU A 168 -15.84 24.77 -35.29
C GLU A 168 -14.53 24.24 -34.67
N THR A 169 -13.41 24.88 -35.00
CA THR A 169 -12.09 24.57 -34.41
C THR A 169 -12.09 24.67 -32.90
N ARG A 170 -12.73 25.70 -32.33
CA ARG A 170 -12.79 25.88 -30.87
C ARG A 170 -13.66 24.83 -30.21
N VAL A 171 -14.81 24.51 -30.81
CA VAL A 171 -15.72 23.46 -30.30
C VAL A 171 -15.02 22.10 -30.30
N ASN A 172 -14.32 21.75 -31.39
CA ASN A 172 -13.59 20.50 -31.48
C ASN A 172 -12.46 20.43 -30.45
N SER A 173 -11.73 21.52 -30.21
CA SER A 173 -10.70 21.56 -29.17
C SER A 173 -11.27 21.32 -27.75
N LEU A 174 -12.48 21.80 -27.44
CA LEU A 174 -13.12 21.52 -26.15
C LEU A 174 -13.57 20.06 -26.03
N ARG A 175 -14.09 19.48 -27.11
CA ARG A 175 -14.43 18.05 -27.15
C ARG A 175 -13.19 17.17 -26.95
N GLU A 176 -12.09 17.47 -27.64
CA GLU A 176 -10.82 16.76 -27.46
C GLU A 176 -10.30 16.83 -26.01
N GLN A 177 -10.48 17.98 -25.33
CA GLN A 177 -10.13 18.12 -23.92
C GLN A 177 -11.01 17.26 -23.01
N ALA A 178 -12.33 17.22 -23.26
CA ALA A 178 -13.26 16.36 -22.53
C ALA A 178 -12.94 14.87 -22.77
N ASP A 179 -12.67 14.48 -24.02
CA ASP A 179 -12.24 13.13 -24.39
C ASP A 179 -10.93 12.72 -23.70
N GLU A 180 -9.95 13.63 -23.61
CA GLU A 180 -8.71 13.39 -22.89
C GLU A 180 -8.97 13.15 -21.38
N LEU A 181 -9.87 13.94 -20.76
CA LEU A 181 -10.24 13.74 -19.36
C LEU A 181 -10.95 12.40 -19.14
N ASN A 182 -11.88 12.03 -20.02
CA ASN A 182 -12.56 10.73 -19.99
C ASN A 182 -11.55 9.59 -20.09
N SER A 183 -10.59 9.67 -21.02
CA SER A 183 -9.54 8.65 -21.17
C SER A 183 -8.64 8.54 -19.93
N LEU A 184 -8.28 9.68 -19.32
CA LEU A 184 -7.50 9.70 -18.08
C LEU A 184 -8.28 9.13 -16.90
N ALA A 185 -9.57 9.43 -16.80
CA ALA A 185 -10.47 8.90 -15.78
C ALA A 185 -10.60 7.37 -15.88
N ASP A 186 -10.80 6.84 -17.09
CA ASP A 186 -10.85 5.39 -17.33
C ASP A 186 -9.54 4.70 -16.94
N ASN A 187 -8.41 5.26 -17.34
CA ASN A 187 -7.10 4.72 -16.97
C ASN A 187 -6.90 4.73 -15.45
N LEU A 188 -7.26 5.84 -14.79
CA LEU A 188 -7.16 5.96 -13.34
C LEU A 188 -8.06 4.94 -12.63
N ALA A 189 -9.32 4.78 -13.06
CA ALA A 189 -10.24 3.80 -12.50
C ALA A 189 -9.68 2.37 -12.60
N ASN A 190 -9.15 2.01 -13.77
CA ASN A 190 -8.54 0.70 -14.02
C ASN A 190 -7.29 0.46 -13.16
N GLN A 191 -6.39 1.44 -13.08
CA GLN A 191 -5.21 1.34 -12.24
C GLN A 191 -5.56 1.22 -10.75
N TYR A 192 -6.56 1.97 -10.32
CA TYR A 192 -7.01 1.95 -8.93
C TYR A 192 -7.66 0.60 -8.57
N GLU A 193 -8.50 0.06 -9.46
CA GLU A 193 -9.10 -1.27 -9.29
C GLU A 193 -8.05 -2.37 -9.17
N VAL A 194 -7.02 -2.35 -10.04
CA VAL A 194 -5.91 -3.32 -10.00
C VAL A 194 -5.16 -3.22 -8.67
N PHE A 195 -4.81 -2.01 -8.24
CA PHE A 195 -4.11 -1.79 -6.97
C PHE A 195 -4.88 -2.29 -5.76
N VAL A 196 -6.18 -1.97 -5.67
CA VAL A 196 -7.03 -2.41 -4.55
C VAL A 196 -7.08 -3.93 -4.50
N ARG A 197 -7.25 -4.59 -5.67
CA ARG A 197 -7.27 -6.04 -5.78
C ARG A 197 -5.95 -6.67 -5.36
N GLU A 198 -4.82 -6.14 -5.85
CA GLU A 198 -3.49 -6.65 -5.51
C GLU A 198 -3.16 -6.46 -4.03
N SER A 199 -3.56 -5.34 -3.43
CA SER A 199 -3.31 -5.03 -2.03
C SER A 199 -4.13 -5.94 -1.10
N ARG A 200 -5.43 -6.15 -1.38
CA ARG A 200 -6.28 -7.09 -0.62
C ARG A 200 -5.72 -8.51 -0.64
N ASN A 201 -5.34 -8.99 -1.83
CA ASN A 201 -4.77 -10.33 -2.00
C ASN A 201 -3.46 -10.53 -1.23
N LYS A 202 -2.62 -9.48 -1.13
CA LYS A 202 -1.34 -9.56 -0.41
C LYS A 202 -1.48 -9.41 1.09
N LEU A 203 -2.34 -8.52 1.55
CA LEU A 203 -2.46 -8.16 2.96
C LEU A 203 -3.40 -9.13 3.71
N ILE A 204 -4.07 -10.04 3.01
CA ILE A 204 -5.02 -11.01 3.56
C ILE A 204 -6.11 -10.26 4.37
N ILE A 205 -6.72 -9.27 3.72
CA ILE A 205 -7.80 -8.43 4.25
C ILE A 205 -9.08 -8.75 3.48
#